data_AF-A0A1J7GA53-F1
#
_entry.id   AF-A0A1J7GA53-F1
#
_cell.length_a   1.000
_cell.length_b   1.000
_cell.length_c   1.000
_cell.angle_alpha   90.00
_cell.angle_beta   90.00
_cell.angle_gamma   90.00
#
_symmetry.space_group_name_H-M   'P 1'
#
loop_
_entity.id
_entity.type
_entity.pdbx_description
1 polymer ?
#
loop_
_entity_poly.entity_id
_entity_poly.type
_entity_poly.pdbx_seq_one_letter_code
_entity_poly.pdbx_strand_id
1 'polypeptide(L)'
;MVADSSWSHRFKTIMTEKYKKKPTPYWILLIVSIIAMLVAFPASSILSRLYYSNGGQSKWIISWISVAGWPLTALLLLPTYFVKKTLPTPMTLMLFLSYIFLGFLSAADNLMYAYAYAYLPVSTASLVASTSLVFSSIFGYFIVNNKVNASIFNAIVVITAAMTIIALDSSSDTYGTITQREHILGIVWDVLGSALHGLIFALSELVFVKLVGRRSFIVVLEQQVMVSLSAFLFTTIGVIVSGGFKGMKAEAETFKGGKSAYELVLIWSAITFQVGVLGGTAVIFLASTLLAGVLNAARTPITSIGGVWLLHDPMSGFKILSLIITIWGFGSFIYGS
;
A
#
# COMPACT_ATOMS: atom_id res chain seq x y z
N MET A 1 61.30 10.56 -4.04
CA MET A 1 61.00 9.45 -3.11
C MET A 1 59.87 9.89 -2.18
N VAL A 2 58.73 9.21 -2.31
CA VAL A 2 57.65 9.01 -1.31
C VAL A 2 56.97 10.25 -0.71
N ALA A 3 56.09 10.90 -1.48
CA ALA A 3 55.05 11.78 -0.92
C ALA A 3 53.66 11.59 -1.59
N ASP A 4 53.42 10.48 -2.30
CA ASP A 4 52.20 10.29 -3.11
C ASP A 4 51.36 9.05 -2.73
N SER A 5 51.80 8.29 -1.71
CA SER A 5 51.06 7.10 -1.23
C SER A 5 49.98 7.44 -0.19
N SER A 6 50.01 8.63 0.44
CA SER A 6 49.04 8.99 1.49
C SER A 6 47.73 9.52 0.91
N TRP A 7 47.76 10.16 -0.26
CA TRP A 7 46.58 10.73 -0.89
C TRP A 7 45.71 9.66 -1.55
N SER A 8 46.31 8.67 -2.22
CA SER A 8 45.59 7.53 -2.80
C SER A 8 44.99 6.62 -1.72
N HIS A 9 45.67 6.43 -0.57
CA HIS A 9 45.12 5.70 0.57
C HIS A 9 44.00 6.48 1.24
N ARG A 10 44.13 7.79 1.47
CA ARG A 10 43.03 8.64 1.97
C ARG A 10 41.84 8.67 1.03
N PHE A 11 42.04 8.72 -0.28
CA PHE A 11 40.93 8.67 -1.25
C PHE A 11 40.25 7.31 -1.28
N LYS A 12 41.03 6.21 -1.18
CA LYS A 12 40.46 4.86 -1.00
C LYS A 12 39.70 4.74 0.32
N THR A 13 40.21 5.25 1.44
CA THR A 13 39.50 5.22 2.73
C THR A 13 38.27 6.11 2.71
N ILE A 14 38.31 7.29 2.07
CA ILE A 14 37.16 8.19 1.91
C ILE A 14 36.09 7.58 0.98
N MET A 15 36.48 6.84 -0.07
CA MET A 15 35.54 6.10 -0.94
C MET A 15 35.03 4.80 -0.29
N THR A 16 35.84 4.16 0.55
CA THR A 16 35.48 2.95 1.31
C THR A 16 34.60 3.29 2.52
N GLU A 17 34.72 4.50 3.09
CA GLU A 17 33.89 5.01 4.20
C GLU A 17 32.67 5.82 3.75
N LYS A 18 32.65 6.42 2.54
CA LYS A 18 31.43 7.05 1.99
C LYS A 18 30.38 6.04 1.53
N TYR A 19 30.78 4.80 1.23
CA TYR A 19 29.89 3.64 1.12
C TYR A 19 29.74 2.96 2.49
N LYS A 20 29.38 3.72 3.53
CA LYS A 20 28.91 3.20 4.82
C LYS A 20 27.80 2.19 4.55
N LYS A 21 28.14 0.90 4.53
CA LYS A 21 27.17 -0.20 4.47
C LYS A 21 26.18 0.05 5.59
N LYS A 22 24.92 0.30 5.23
CA LYS A 22 23.85 0.44 6.22
C LYS A 22 23.93 -0.78 7.16
N PRO A 23 23.78 -0.59 8.48
CA PRO A 23 24.06 -1.65 9.45
C PRO A 23 23.11 -2.84 9.21
N THR A 24 23.53 -4.06 9.52
CA THR A 24 22.73 -5.30 9.28
C THR A 24 21.26 -5.20 9.71
N PRO A 25 20.91 -4.60 10.87
CA PRO A 25 19.52 -4.40 11.28
C PRO A 25 18.67 -3.57 10.29
N TYR A 26 19.28 -2.63 9.57
CA TYR A 26 18.59 -1.86 8.53
C TYR A 26 18.10 -2.79 7.40
N TRP A 27 18.97 -3.66 6.90
CA TRP A 27 18.64 -4.55 5.78
C TRP A 27 17.62 -5.60 6.21
N ILE A 28 17.75 -6.12 7.43
CA ILE A 28 16.76 -7.04 8.00
C ILE A 28 15.39 -6.36 8.08
N LEU A 29 15.30 -5.15 8.66
CA LEU A 29 14.05 -4.41 8.76
C LEU A 29 13.46 -4.10 7.38
N LEU A 30 14.29 -3.70 6.42
CA LEU A 30 13.84 -3.43 5.06
C LEU A 30 13.27 -4.69 4.40
N ILE A 31 13.99 -5.82 4.45
CA ILE A 31 13.54 -7.10 3.86
C ILE A 31 12.25 -7.58 4.52
N VAL A 32 12.17 -7.53 5.85
CA VAL A 32 10.95 -7.92 6.58
C VAL A 32 9.78 -7.02 6.21
N SER A 33 10.01 -5.70 6.07
CA SER A 33 8.96 -4.76 5.67
C SER A 33 8.49 -5.00 4.23
N ILE A 34 9.42 -5.33 3.32
CA ILE A 34 9.12 -5.72 1.94
C ILE A 34 8.26 -6.98 1.92
N ILE A 35 8.67 -8.03 2.64
CA ILE A 35 7.92 -9.29 2.69
C ILE A 35 6.53 -9.07 3.30
N ALA A 36 6.44 -8.32 4.40
CA ALA A 36 5.18 -7.98 5.03
C ALA A 36 4.24 -7.28 4.04
N MET A 37 4.75 -6.30 3.29
CA MET A 37 3.99 -5.57 2.29
C MET A 37 3.56 -6.47 1.11
N LEU A 38 4.46 -7.28 0.57
CA LEU A 38 4.21 -8.15 -0.60
C LEU A 38 3.32 -9.34 -0.29
N VAL A 39 3.20 -9.76 0.97
CA VAL A 39 2.31 -10.86 1.37
C VAL A 39 0.96 -10.34 1.87
N ALA A 40 0.98 -9.32 2.73
CA ALA A 40 -0.22 -8.90 3.45
C ALA A 40 -1.20 -8.14 2.55
N PHE A 41 -0.72 -7.31 1.62
CA PHE A 41 -1.62 -6.60 0.72
C PHE A 41 -2.34 -7.48 -0.32
N PRO A 42 -1.68 -8.47 -0.97
CA PRO A 42 -2.41 -9.44 -1.77
C PRO A 42 -3.44 -10.21 -0.95
N ALA A 43 -3.07 -10.66 0.25
CA ALA A 43 -3.99 -11.35 1.14
C ALA A 43 -5.21 -10.49 1.50
N SER A 44 -5.01 -9.20 1.84
CA SER A 44 -6.10 -8.29 2.18
C SER A 44 -7.00 -7.97 0.98
N SER A 45 -6.43 -7.86 -0.22
CA SER A 45 -7.19 -7.67 -1.47
C SER A 45 -8.07 -8.88 -1.78
N ILE A 46 -7.53 -10.10 -1.64
CA ILE A 46 -8.26 -11.35 -1.85
C ILE A 46 -9.37 -11.51 -0.81
N LEU A 47 -9.09 -11.23 0.47
CA LEU A 47 -10.09 -11.29 1.54
C LEU A 47 -11.22 -10.27 1.33
N SER A 48 -10.89 -9.06 0.90
CA SER A 48 -11.90 -8.03 0.56
C SER A 48 -12.82 -8.50 -0.56
N ARG A 49 -12.28 -9.20 -1.56
CA ARG A 49 -13.07 -9.77 -2.65
C ARG A 49 -13.85 -11.01 -2.26
N LEU A 50 -13.30 -11.84 -1.38
CA LEU A 50 -14.01 -12.95 -0.78
C LEU A 50 -15.23 -12.46 0.01
N TYR A 51 -15.10 -11.35 0.75
CA TYR A 51 -16.22 -10.71 1.43
C TYR A 51 -17.35 -10.33 0.47
N TYR A 52 -17.05 -9.62 -0.63
CA TYR A 52 -18.09 -9.24 -1.59
C TYR A 52 -18.69 -10.44 -2.33
N SER A 53 -17.86 -11.42 -2.70
CA SER A 53 -18.30 -12.64 -3.41
C SER A 53 -19.23 -13.52 -2.56
N ASN A 54 -19.02 -13.52 -1.24
CA ASN A 54 -19.80 -14.34 -0.31
C ASN A 54 -21.02 -13.60 0.30
N GLY A 55 -21.39 -12.43 -0.23
CA GLY A 55 -22.63 -11.73 0.12
C GLY A 55 -22.47 -10.48 0.99
N GLY A 56 -21.24 -10.06 1.30
CA GLY A 56 -20.99 -8.74 1.88
C GLY A 56 -21.32 -7.63 0.89
N GLN A 57 -21.95 -6.55 1.34
CA GLN A 57 -22.42 -5.47 0.46
C GLN A 57 -21.86 -4.11 0.86
N SER A 58 -21.57 -3.90 2.13
CA SER A 58 -21.12 -2.60 2.61
C SER A 58 -19.67 -2.31 2.28
N LYS A 59 -19.47 -1.23 1.52
CA LYS A 59 -18.13 -0.69 1.21
C LYS A 59 -17.51 0.04 2.40
N TRP A 60 -18.35 0.64 3.24
CA TRP A 60 -17.92 1.28 4.48
C TRP A 60 -17.35 0.28 5.47
N ILE A 61 -17.88 -0.95 5.51
CA ILE A 61 -17.35 -2.03 6.35
C ILE A 61 -15.92 -2.37 5.89
N ILE A 62 -15.69 -2.68 4.61
CA ILE A 62 -14.32 -2.97 4.12
C ILE A 62 -13.35 -1.80 4.33
N SER A 63 -13.80 -0.57 4.04
CA SER A 63 -13.02 0.64 4.30
C SER A 63 -12.64 0.76 5.78
N TRP A 64 -13.57 0.51 6.70
CA TRP A 64 -13.34 0.54 8.14
C TRP A 64 -12.41 -0.58 8.63
N ILE A 65 -12.60 -1.82 8.15
CA ILE A 65 -11.76 -2.97 8.50
C ILE A 65 -10.30 -2.76 8.12
N SER A 66 -10.03 -2.08 7.00
CA SER A 66 -8.66 -1.80 6.56
C SER A 66 -7.82 -0.99 7.58
N VAL A 67 -8.49 -0.30 8.51
CA VAL A 67 -7.85 0.52 9.56
C VAL A 67 -8.28 0.11 10.98
N ALA A 68 -9.23 -0.81 11.13
CA ALA A 68 -9.64 -1.37 12.42
C ALA A 68 -8.49 -2.13 13.12
N GLY A 69 -7.47 -2.55 12.36
CA GLY A 69 -6.26 -3.18 12.89
C GLY A 69 -5.29 -2.24 13.61
N TRP A 70 -5.56 -0.92 13.69
CA TRP A 70 -4.67 0.05 14.35
C TRP A 70 -4.17 -0.34 15.76
N PRO A 71 -4.95 -1.03 16.63
CA PRO A 71 -4.47 -1.44 17.95
C PRO A 71 -3.30 -2.41 17.87
N LEU A 72 -3.19 -3.21 16.80
CA LEU A 72 -2.06 -4.13 16.61
C LEU A 72 -0.74 -3.38 16.55
N THR A 73 -0.70 -2.26 15.83
CA THR A 73 0.52 -1.43 15.77
C THR A 73 0.76 -0.71 17.09
N ALA A 74 -0.28 -0.30 17.80
CA ALA A 74 -0.14 0.27 19.14
C ALA A 74 0.44 -0.75 20.14
N LEU A 75 0.01 -2.01 20.06
CA LEU A 75 0.56 -3.12 20.86
C LEU A 75 2.03 -3.40 20.54
N LEU A 76 2.49 -3.16 19.32
CA LEU A 76 3.91 -3.21 18.98
C LEU A 76 4.68 -1.99 19.49
N LEU A 77 4.06 -0.81 19.48
CA LEU A 77 4.67 0.45 19.89
C LEU A 77 4.87 0.52 21.41
N LEU A 78 3.85 0.21 22.21
CA LEU A 78 3.87 0.42 23.67
C LEU A 78 5.06 -0.27 24.37
N PRO A 79 5.36 -1.58 24.14
CA PRO A 79 6.51 -2.23 24.75
C PRO A 79 7.84 -1.60 24.34
N THR A 80 7.93 -1.05 23.12
CA THR A 80 9.20 -0.45 22.64
C THR A 80 9.59 0.78 23.45
N TYR A 81 8.63 1.58 23.94
CA TYR A 81 8.91 2.70 24.83
C TYR A 81 9.49 2.24 26.18
N PHE A 82 8.93 1.18 26.75
CA PHE A 82 9.40 0.64 28.04
C PHE A 82 10.76 -0.04 27.92
N VAL A 83 10.95 -0.89 26.90
CA VAL A 83 12.20 -1.67 26.72
C VAL A 83 13.36 -0.77 26.32
N LYS A 84 13.14 0.18 25.40
CA LYS A 84 14.20 1.08 24.94
C LYS A 84 14.35 2.32 25.81
N LYS A 85 13.46 2.51 26.80
CA LYS A 85 13.38 3.71 27.65
C LYS A 85 13.41 5.01 26.83
N THR A 86 12.74 4.98 25.68
CA THR A 86 12.66 6.10 24.75
C THR A 86 11.38 6.88 25.00
N LEU A 87 11.48 8.20 24.99
CA LEU A 87 10.32 9.09 25.08
C LEU A 87 9.59 9.15 23.71
N PRO A 88 8.25 9.33 23.70
CA PRO A 88 7.52 9.60 22.47
C PRO A 88 8.04 10.85 21.77
N THR A 89 7.93 10.88 20.44
CA THR A 89 8.27 12.08 19.66
C THR A 89 7.42 13.26 20.12
N PRO A 90 8.02 14.44 20.40
CA PRO A 90 7.26 15.63 20.79
C PRO A 90 6.21 15.99 19.75
N MET A 91 4.95 16.02 20.17
CA MET A 91 3.84 16.28 19.27
C MET A 91 3.66 17.79 19.07
N THR A 92 4.15 18.30 17.95
CA THR A 92 3.85 19.67 17.51
C THR A 92 2.48 19.73 16.85
N LEU A 93 1.84 20.91 16.84
CA LEU A 93 0.55 21.10 16.18
C LEU A 93 0.61 20.72 14.68
N MET A 94 1.70 21.08 14.01
CA MET A 94 1.91 20.75 12.59
C MET A 94 2.01 19.23 12.36
N LEU A 95 2.72 18.50 13.23
CA LEU A 95 2.82 17.05 13.13
C LEU A 95 1.46 16.38 13.38
N PHE A 96 0.75 16.84 14.41
CA PHE A 96 -0.60 16.34 14.72
C PHE A 96 -1.58 16.54 13.56
N LEU A 97 -1.63 17.76 13.01
CA LEU A 97 -2.46 18.06 11.84
C LEU A 97 -2.05 17.25 10.61
N SER A 98 -0.75 17.01 10.41
CA SER A 98 -0.25 16.18 9.32
C SER A 98 -0.73 14.73 9.45
N TYR A 99 -0.72 14.15 10.66
CA TYR A 99 -1.24 12.81 10.91
C TYR A 99 -2.76 12.72 10.75
N ILE A 100 -3.51 13.74 11.20
CA ILE A 100 -4.95 13.80 10.96
C ILE A 100 -5.23 13.84 9.46
N PHE A 101 -4.54 14.72 8.72
CA PHE A 101 -4.70 14.86 7.29
C PHE A 101 -4.36 13.57 6.54
N LEU A 102 -3.23 12.93 6.85
CA LEU A 102 -2.88 11.62 6.31
C LEU A 102 -3.92 10.56 6.64
N GLY A 103 -4.49 10.57 7.85
CA GLY A 103 -5.57 9.67 8.24
C GLY A 103 -6.86 9.90 7.46
N PHE A 104 -7.22 11.15 7.20
CA PHE A 104 -8.34 11.51 6.34
C PHE A 104 -8.13 10.99 4.90
N LEU A 105 -6.95 11.26 4.32
CA LEU A 105 -6.60 10.75 2.99
C LEU A 105 -6.63 9.22 2.96
N SER A 106 -6.13 8.55 4.01
CA SER A 106 -6.16 7.10 4.12
C SER A 106 -7.58 6.55 4.21
N ALA A 107 -8.48 7.21 4.94
CA ALA A 107 -9.90 6.83 4.99
C ALA A 107 -10.56 6.94 3.61
N ALA A 108 -10.27 8.02 2.87
CA ALA A 108 -10.75 8.20 1.50
C ALA A 108 -10.17 7.15 0.55
N ASP A 109 -8.86 6.87 0.63
CA ASP A 109 -8.15 5.85 -0.15
C ASP A 109 -8.78 4.45 0.04
N ASN A 110 -8.94 4.06 1.29
CA ASN A 110 -9.56 2.79 1.66
C ASN A 110 -11.00 2.67 1.16
N LEU A 111 -11.75 3.78 1.17
CA LEU A 111 -13.10 3.80 0.61
C LEU A 111 -13.05 3.62 -0.91
N MET A 112 -12.19 4.34 -1.62
CA MET A 112 -12.03 4.20 -3.09
C MET A 112 -11.69 2.76 -3.48
N TYR A 113 -10.72 2.13 -2.79
CA TYR A 113 -10.39 0.71 -3.02
C TYR A 113 -11.53 -0.23 -2.64
N ALA A 114 -12.29 0.04 -1.57
CA ALA A 114 -13.48 -0.74 -1.24
C ALA A 114 -14.54 -0.68 -2.35
N TYR A 115 -14.71 0.48 -3.00
CA TYR A 115 -15.57 0.61 -4.18
C TYR A 115 -15.01 -0.15 -5.39
N ALA A 116 -13.71 -0.07 -5.64
CA ALA A 116 -13.05 -0.82 -6.72
C ALA A 116 -13.26 -2.34 -6.56
N TYR A 117 -12.96 -2.89 -5.38
CA TYR A 117 -13.14 -4.31 -5.09
C TYR A 117 -14.60 -4.77 -5.15
N ALA A 118 -15.57 -3.88 -4.92
CA ALA A 118 -16.97 -4.26 -5.07
C ALA A 118 -17.35 -4.52 -6.55
N TYR A 119 -16.68 -3.86 -7.51
CA TYR A 119 -17.07 -3.86 -8.92
C TYR A 119 -16.07 -4.55 -9.86
N LEU A 120 -14.85 -4.80 -9.42
CA LEU A 120 -13.79 -5.41 -10.21
C LEU A 120 -13.38 -6.77 -9.63
N PRO A 121 -13.03 -7.75 -10.50
CA PRO A 121 -12.23 -8.91 -10.09
C PRO A 121 -10.92 -8.48 -9.40
N VAL A 122 -10.37 -9.32 -8.52
CA VAL A 122 -9.08 -9.04 -7.85
C VAL A 122 -7.99 -8.82 -8.89
N SER A 123 -7.98 -9.66 -9.94
CA SER A 123 -6.99 -9.58 -11.02
C SER A 123 -7.01 -8.24 -11.75
N THR A 124 -8.19 -7.76 -12.15
CA THR A 124 -8.35 -6.43 -12.78
C THR A 124 -7.94 -5.32 -11.83
N ALA A 125 -8.49 -5.32 -10.60
CA ALA A 125 -8.23 -4.27 -9.62
C ALA A 125 -6.73 -4.16 -9.29
N SER A 126 -6.06 -5.29 -9.07
CA SER A 126 -4.63 -5.25 -8.77
C SER A 126 -3.76 -4.76 -9.92
N LEU A 127 -4.14 -5.05 -11.18
CA LEU A 127 -3.46 -4.49 -12.33
C LEU A 127 -3.70 -2.99 -12.45
N VAL A 128 -4.93 -2.53 -12.20
CA VAL A 128 -5.24 -1.09 -12.17
C VAL A 128 -4.47 -0.38 -11.05
N ALA A 129 -4.39 -1.02 -9.89
CA ALA A 129 -3.67 -0.53 -8.73
C ALA A 129 -2.15 -0.35 -8.96
N SER A 130 -1.58 -1.01 -9.97
CA SER A 130 -0.17 -0.82 -10.35
C SER A 130 0.14 0.60 -10.81
N THR A 131 -0.86 1.37 -11.25
CA THR A 131 -0.73 2.82 -11.54
C THR A 131 -0.27 3.64 -10.35
N SER A 132 -0.42 3.13 -9.12
CA SER A 132 0.12 3.77 -7.93
C SER A 132 1.62 4.01 -8.04
N LEU A 133 2.38 3.22 -8.82
CA LEU A 133 3.79 3.52 -9.11
C LEU A 133 3.96 4.83 -9.89
N VAL A 134 3.12 5.07 -10.91
CA VAL A 134 3.16 6.29 -11.71
C VAL A 134 2.92 7.50 -10.82
N PHE A 135 1.85 7.46 -10.03
CA PHE A 135 1.51 8.55 -9.11
C PHE A 135 2.55 8.72 -7.99
N SER A 136 3.04 7.64 -7.39
CA SER A 136 4.11 7.69 -6.38
C SER A 136 5.40 8.30 -6.95
N SER A 137 5.68 8.07 -8.24
CA SER A 137 6.84 8.66 -8.91
C SER A 137 6.68 10.15 -9.14
N ILE A 138 5.51 10.57 -9.63
CA ILE A 138 5.17 11.98 -9.82
C ILE A 138 5.20 12.73 -8.49
N PHE A 139 4.45 12.26 -7.48
CA PHE A 139 4.39 12.92 -6.18
C PHE A 139 5.73 12.84 -5.44
N GLY A 140 6.44 11.72 -5.51
CA GLY A 140 7.78 11.60 -4.94
C GLY A 140 8.76 12.61 -5.54
N TYR A 141 8.71 12.83 -6.85
CA TYR A 141 9.53 13.84 -7.53
C TYR A 141 9.14 15.27 -7.09
N PHE A 142 7.86 15.64 -7.17
CA PHE A 142 7.44 17.02 -6.92
C PHE A 142 7.39 17.41 -5.44
N ILE A 143 6.98 16.51 -4.55
CA ILE A 143 6.76 16.80 -3.13
C ILE A 143 8.04 16.57 -2.32
N VAL A 144 8.75 15.48 -2.60
CA VAL A 144 9.89 15.02 -1.79
C VAL A 144 11.24 15.31 -2.46
N ASN A 145 11.24 15.71 -3.74
CA ASN A 145 12.45 15.85 -4.57
C ASN A 145 13.21 14.54 -4.75
N ASN A 146 12.49 13.41 -4.85
CA ASN A 146 13.09 12.13 -5.19
C ASN A 146 13.63 12.15 -6.63
N LYS A 147 14.82 11.61 -6.86
CA LYS A 147 15.43 11.58 -8.21
C LYS A 147 14.76 10.52 -9.08
N VAL A 148 14.25 10.93 -10.24
CA VAL A 148 13.72 10.03 -11.27
C VAL A 148 14.84 9.68 -12.23
N ASN A 149 15.22 8.41 -12.29
CA ASN A 149 16.20 7.91 -13.26
C ASN A 149 15.50 7.36 -14.52
N ALA A 150 16.26 7.04 -15.56
CA ALA A 150 15.73 6.53 -16.83
C ALA A 150 14.93 5.22 -16.69
N SER A 151 15.30 4.39 -15.70
CA SER A 151 14.63 3.13 -15.41
C SER A 151 13.26 3.33 -14.74
N ILE A 152 13.12 4.32 -13.84
CA ILE A 152 11.82 4.73 -13.30
C ILE A 152 10.93 5.26 -14.42
N PHE A 153 11.48 6.10 -15.30
CA PHE A 153 10.74 6.62 -16.44
C PHE A 153 10.26 5.49 -17.37
N ASN A 154 11.12 4.51 -17.66
CA ASN A 154 10.73 3.32 -18.42
C ASN A 154 9.59 2.55 -17.73
N ALA A 155 9.69 2.31 -16.41
CA ALA A 155 8.65 1.63 -15.66
C ALA A 155 7.31 2.38 -15.71
N ILE A 156 7.32 3.72 -15.66
CA ILE A 156 6.11 4.56 -15.81
C ILE A 156 5.47 4.34 -17.18
N VAL A 157 6.24 4.39 -18.26
CA VAL A 157 5.74 4.19 -19.63
C VAL A 157 5.13 2.80 -19.77
N VAL A 158 5.83 1.77 -19.27
CA VAL A 158 5.41 0.37 -19.35
C VAL A 158 4.12 0.12 -18.55
N ILE A 159 4.00 0.63 -17.33
CA ILE A 159 2.77 0.49 -16.52
C ILE A 159 1.60 1.28 -17.14
N THR A 160 1.87 2.44 -17.71
CA THR A 160 0.83 3.21 -18.42
C THR A 160 0.31 2.44 -19.63
N ALA A 161 1.18 1.73 -20.35
CA ALA A 161 0.77 0.83 -21.43
C ALA A 161 -0.01 -0.40 -20.93
N ALA A 162 0.39 -0.99 -19.80
CA ALA A 162 -0.34 -2.08 -19.17
C ALA A 162 -1.79 -1.68 -18.83
N MET A 163 -1.97 -0.43 -18.39
CA MET A 163 -3.26 0.16 -18.08
C MET A 163 -4.14 0.42 -19.28
N THR A 164 -3.58 0.99 -20.34
CA THR A 164 -4.34 1.24 -21.56
C THR A 164 -4.84 -0.08 -22.15
N ILE A 165 -4.02 -1.13 -22.08
CA ILE A 165 -4.43 -2.49 -22.47
C ILE A 165 -5.64 -2.98 -21.66
N ILE A 166 -5.65 -2.78 -20.34
CA ILE A 166 -6.80 -3.16 -19.50
C ILE A 166 -8.03 -2.32 -19.82
N ALA A 167 -7.85 -1.01 -20.04
CA ALA A 167 -8.96 -0.13 -20.40
C ALA A 167 -9.59 -0.52 -21.75
N LEU A 168 -8.78 -1.02 -22.68
CA LEU A 168 -9.26 -1.54 -23.97
C LEU A 168 -9.99 -2.88 -23.84
N ASP A 169 -9.77 -3.62 -22.75
CA ASP A 169 -10.45 -4.88 -22.42
C ASP A 169 -11.87 -4.70 -21.87
N SER A 170 -12.51 -3.55 -22.17
CA SER A 170 -13.81 -3.13 -21.64
C SER A 170 -15.00 -4.05 -21.96
N SER A 171 -14.84 -5.04 -22.84
CA SER A 171 -15.93 -5.87 -23.37
C SER A 171 -15.86 -7.36 -23.02
N SER A 172 -14.74 -7.88 -22.49
CA SER A 172 -14.56 -9.33 -22.35
C SER A 172 -14.83 -9.89 -20.94
N ASP A 173 -14.90 -9.04 -19.92
CA ASP A 173 -14.83 -9.46 -18.51
C ASP A 173 -15.96 -8.91 -17.62
N THR A 174 -17.21 -9.13 -18.02
CA THR A 174 -18.31 -9.00 -17.05
C THR A 174 -18.31 -10.22 -16.14
N TYR A 175 -17.79 -10.07 -14.91
CA TYR A 175 -17.84 -11.12 -13.90
C TYR A 175 -19.13 -11.04 -13.10
N GLY A 176 -19.88 -12.14 -13.04
CA GLY A 176 -21.16 -12.21 -12.36
C GLY A 176 -22.23 -11.32 -13.01
N THR A 177 -23.04 -10.64 -12.19
CA THR A 177 -24.17 -9.79 -12.60
C THR A 177 -23.83 -8.29 -12.62
N ILE A 178 -22.56 -7.92 -12.77
CA ILE A 178 -22.12 -6.51 -12.75
C ILE A 178 -22.36 -5.86 -14.11
N THR A 179 -22.87 -4.63 -14.12
CA THR A 179 -23.11 -3.86 -15.36
C THR A 179 -21.82 -3.23 -15.90
N GLN A 180 -21.75 -2.94 -17.21
CA GLN A 180 -20.59 -2.22 -17.78
C GLN A 180 -20.31 -0.88 -17.10
N ARG A 181 -21.36 -0.16 -16.67
CA ARG A 181 -21.22 1.11 -15.95
C ARG A 181 -20.53 0.93 -14.61
N GLU A 182 -20.89 -0.11 -13.86
CA GLU A 182 -20.27 -0.44 -12.58
C GLU A 182 -18.82 -0.87 -12.77
N HIS A 183 -18.51 -1.63 -13.82
CA HIS A 183 -17.14 -1.98 -14.16
C HIS A 183 -16.27 -0.74 -14.43
N ILE A 184 -16.76 0.20 -15.25
CA ILE A 184 -16.06 1.48 -15.51
C ILE A 184 -15.88 2.28 -14.22
N LEU A 185 -16.91 2.37 -13.39
CA LEU A 185 -16.81 3.04 -12.10
C LEU A 185 -15.77 2.37 -11.19
N GLY A 186 -15.69 1.03 -11.20
CA GLY A 186 -14.65 0.28 -10.52
C GLY A 186 -13.24 0.70 -10.96
N ILE A 187 -12.99 0.79 -12.27
CA ILE A 187 -11.69 1.25 -12.81
C ILE A 187 -11.40 2.68 -12.36
N VAL A 188 -12.37 3.59 -12.45
CA VAL A 188 -12.20 4.99 -12.03
C VAL A 188 -11.86 5.09 -10.55
N TRP A 189 -12.58 4.36 -9.69
CA TRP A 189 -12.30 4.34 -8.24
C TRP A 189 -10.92 3.78 -7.92
N ASP A 190 -10.47 2.75 -8.65
CA ASP A 190 -9.15 2.15 -8.46
C ASP A 190 -8.02 3.10 -8.89
N VAL A 191 -8.17 3.80 -10.02
CA VAL A 191 -7.20 4.83 -10.45
C VAL A 191 -7.14 5.99 -9.46
N LEU A 192 -8.30 6.45 -8.96
CA LEU A 192 -8.35 7.51 -7.93
C LEU A 192 -7.71 7.06 -6.61
N GLY A 193 -7.99 5.83 -6.17
CA GLY A 193 -7.33 5.23 -5.01
C GLY A 193 -5.83 5.15 -5.23
N SER A 194 -5.37 4.67 -6.38
CA SER A 194 -3.96 4.59 -6.72
C SER A 194 -3.24 5.94 -6.74
N ALA A 195 -3.90 6.99 -7.20
CA ALA A 195 -3.40 8.36 -7.11
C ALA A 195 -3.27 8.82 -5.66
N LEU A 196 -4.31 8.59 -4.86
CA LEU A 196 -4.35 8.98 -3.46
C LEU A 196 -3.32 8.22 -2.62
N HIS A 197 -3.16 6.92 -2.88
CA HIS A 197 -2.15 6.07 -2.27
C HIS A 197 -0.73 6.57 -2.55
N GLY A 198 -0.42 6.93 -3.80
CA GLY A 198 0.86 7.52 -4.16
C GLY A 198 1.11 8.88 -3.50
N LEU A 199 0.06 9.68 -3.33
CA LEU A 199 0.13 10.95 -2.59
C LEU A 199 0.38 10.71 -1.09
N ILE A 200 -0.32 9.75 -0.48
CA ILE A 200 -0.12 9.36 0.93
C ILE A 200 1.32 8.92 1.16
N PHE A 201 1.93 8.17 0.23
CA PHE A 201 3.33 7.77 0.34
C PHE A 201 4.26 8.99 0.34
N ALA A 202 4.09 9.91 -0.62
CA ALA A 202 4.91 11.11 -0.73
C ALA A 202 4.79 12.03 0.49
N LEU A 203 3.56 12.25 0.98
CA LEU A 203 3.31 13.06 2.17
C LEU A 203 3.84 12.39 3.45
N SER A 204 3.71 11.06 3.55
CA SER A 204 4.30 10.29 4.64
C SER A 204 5.82 10.43 4.68
N GLU A 205 6.47 10.35 3.52
CA GLU A 205 7.91 10.58 3.42
C GLU A 205 8.28 12.03 3.80
N LEU A 206 7.48 13.00 3.36
CA LEU A 206 7.69 14.41 3.69
C LEU A 206 7.63 14.64 5.21
N VAL A 207 6.67 14.02 5.91
CA VAL A 207 6.58 14.08 7.38
C VAL A 207 7.83 13.51 8.04
N PHE A 208 8.32 12.35 7.56
CA PHE A 208 9.56 11.76 8.07
C PHE A 208 10.79 12.63 7.80
N VAL A 209 10.87 13.31 6.66
CA VAL A 209 12.04 14.12 6.30
C VAL A 209 12.01 15.49 6.99
N LYS A 210 10.85 16.16 7.02
CA LYS A 210 10.71 17.56 7.44
C LYS A 210 10.33 17.74 8.90
N LEU A 211 9.47 16.88 9.46
CA LEU A 211 8.88 17.12 10.78
C LEU A 211 9.53 16.29 11.88
N VAL A 212 9.75 15.00 11.63
CA VAL A 212 10.27 14.10 12.67
C VAL A 212 11.77 13.80 12.48
N GLY A 213 12.24 13.87 11.25
CA GLY A 213 13.55 13.34 10.86
C GLY A 213 13.55 11.81 10.87
N ARG A 214 14.44 11.20 10.08
CA ARG A 214 14.64 9.73 10.06
C ARG A 214 15.44 9.24 11.26
N ARG A 215 15.02 9.62 12.47
CA ARG A 215 15.78 9.46 13.71
C ARG A 215 15.73 8.03 14.24
N SER A 216 14.57 7.39 14.20
CA SER A 216 14.40 6.02 14.69
C SER A 216 13.17 5.34 14.07
N PHE A 217 13.17 4.00 14.10
CA PHE A 217 12.03 3.20 13.64
C PHE A 217 10.76 3.39 14.51
N ILE A 218 10.89 3.92 15.73
CA ILE A 218 9.74 4.23 16.60
C ILE A 218 8.81 5.23 15.91
N VAL A 219 9.38 6.18 15.17
CA VAL A 219 8.62 7.20 14.42
C VAL A 219 7.70 6.56 13.36
N VAL A 220 8.10 5.43 12.78
CA VAL A 220 7.27 4.66 11.83
C VAL A 220 6.03 4.13 12.53
N LEU A 221 6.22 3.53 13.71
CA LEU A 221 5.12 2.99 14.52
C LEU A 221 4.21 4.12 15.04
N GLU A 222 4.77 5.25 15.48
CA GLU A 222 4.02 6.43 15.92
C GLU A 222 3.14 6.99 14.79
N GLN A 223 3.73 7.23 13.62
CA GLN A 223 2.98 7.70 12.45
C GLN A 223 1.90 6.71 12.06
N GLN A 224 2.22 5.41 11.99
CA GLN A 224 1.26 4.39 11.61
C GLN A 224 0.09 4.33 12.60
N VAL A 225 0.34 4.36 13.91
CA VAL A 225 -0.73 4.36 14.92
C VAL A 225 -1.60 5.60 14.78
N MET A 226 -1.01 6.79 14.66
CA MET A 226 -1.78 8.05 14.59
C MET A 226 -2.59 8.16 13.28
N VAL A 227 -2.00 7.77 12.16
CA VAL A 227 -2.68 7.78 10.85
C VAL A 227 -3.80 6.73 10.82
N SER A 228 -3.54 5.49 11.26
CA SER A 228 -4.57 4.44 11.31
C SER A 228 -5.69 4.78 12.30
N LEU A 229 -5.37 5.36 13.47
CA LEU A 229 -6.38 5.81 14.43
C LEU A 229 -7.26 6.93 13.84
N SER A 230 -6.65 7.94 13.23
CA SER A 230 -7.38 9.02 12.58
C SER A 230 -8.29 8.49 11.46
N ALA A 231 -7.75 7.63 10.58
CA ALA A 231 -8.52 6.99 9.52
C ALA A 231 -9.66 6.12 10.07
N PHE A 232 -9.41 5.40 11.17
CA PHE A 232 -10.42 4.61 11.87
C PHE A 232 -11.57 5.49 12.38
N LEU A 233 -11.29 6.67 12.93
CA LEU A 233 -12.32 7.61 13.37
C LEU A 233 -13.18 8.09 12.18
N PHE A 234 -12.56 8.50 11.08
CA PHE A 234 -13.28 8.94 9.88
C PHE A 234 -14.14 7.83 9.27
N THR A 235 -13.58 6.63 9.12
CA THR A 235 -14.32 5.49 8.58
C THR A 235 -15.41 5.02 9.53
N THR A 236 -15.21 5.09 10.86
CA THR A 236 -16.25 4.79 11.86
C THR A 236 -17.43 5.73 11.71
N ILE A 237 -17.19 7.04 11.54
CA ILE A 237 -18.26 8.01 11.25
C ILE A 237 -19.01 7.61 9.98
N GLY A 238 -18.30 7.23 8.91
CA GLY A 238 -18.92 6.74 7.68
C GLY A 238 -19.76 5.47 7.85
N VAL A 239 -19.30 4.51 8.64
CA VAL A 239 -20.06 3.29 8.99
C VAL A 239 -21.31 3.63 9.79
N ILE A 240 -21.22 4.56 10.76
CA ILE A 240 -22.38 4.99 11.55
C ILE A 240 -23.42 5.66 10.66
N VAL A 241 -23.00 6.63 9.84
CA VAL A 241 -23.90 7.40 8.96
C VAL A 241 -24.55 6.49 7.91
N SER A 242 -23.84 5.48 7.41
CA SER A 242 -24.39 4.50 6.46
C SER A 242 -25.24 3.40 7.11
N GLY A 243 -25.35 3.38 8.45
CA GLY A 243 -26.05 2.30 9.16
C GLY A 243 -25.34 0.94 9.11
N GLY A 244 -24.05 0.92 8.74
CA GLY A 244 -23.28 -0.28 8.44
C GLY A 244 -23.17 -1.27 9.61
N PHE A 245 -23.15 -0.81 10.86
CA PHE A 245 -23.10 -1.72 12.03
C PHE A 245 -24.35 -2.60 12.17
N LYS A 246 -25.53 -2.07 11.80
CA LYS A 246 -26.76 -2.89 11.77
C LYS A 246 -26.72 -3.86 10.59
N GLY A 247 -26.17 -3.39 9.45
CA GLY A 247 -25.93 -4.19 8.26
C GLY A 247 -25.01 -5.39 8.50
N MET A 248 -23.93 -5.23 9.28
CA MET A 248 -22.98 -6.32 9.60
C MET A 248 -23.67 -7.57 10.13
N LYS A 249 -24.64 -7.40 11.04
CA LYS A 249 -25.34 -8.56 11.63
C LYS A 249 -26.16 -9.29 10.57
N ALA A 250 -26.90 -8.56 9.73
CA ALA A 250 -27.69 -9.13 8.66
C ALA A 250 -26.80 -9.80 7.59
N GLU A 251 -25.70 -9.15 7.19
CA GLU A 251 -24.72 -9.71 6.26
C GLU A 251 -24.14 -11.02 6.79
N ALA A 252 -23.75 -11.06 8.07
CA ALA A 252 -23.16 -12.23 8.69
C ALA A 252 -24.12 -13.44 8.79
N GLU A 253 -25.44 -13.19 8.90
CA GLU A 253 -26.47 -14.24 8.88
C GLU A 253 -26.68 -14.83 7.49
N THR A 254 -26.54 -14.02 6.44
CA THR A 254 -26.70 -14.46 5.04
C THR A 254 -25.38 -14.80 4.34
N PHE A 255 -24.24 -14.65 5.02
CA PHE A 255 -22.93 -14.82 4.42
C PHE A 255 -22.69 -16.27 3.99
N LYS A 256 -22.20 -16.46 2.77
CA LYS A 256 -21.82 -17.76 2.26
C LYS A 256 -20.62 -18.30 3.05
N GLY A 257 -20.81 -19.41 3.76
CA GLY A 257 -19.86 -19.95 4.73
C GLY A 257 -20.23 -19.66 6.19
N GLY A 258 -21.31 -18.93 6.42
CA GLY A 258 -21.87 -18.65 7.74
C GLY A 258 -21.15 -17.53 8.49
N LYS A 259 -21.66 -17.24 9.69
CA LYS A 259 -21.20 -16.15 10.55
C LYS A 259 -19.72 -16.25 10.94
N SER A 260 -19.22 -17.46 11.22
CA SER A 260 -17.81 -17.67 11.58
C SER A 260 -16.87 -17.35 10.43
N ALA A 261 -17.23 -17.72 9.19
CA ALA A 261 -16.45 -17.37 8.01
C ALA A 261 -16.44 -15.86 7.78
N TYR A 262 -17.58 -15.18 7.97
CA TYR A 262 -17.66 -13.72 7.90
C TYR A 262 -16.70 -13.06 8.90
N GLU A 263 -16.77 -13.45 10.17
CA GLU A 263 -15.89 -12.92 11.23
C GLU A 263 -14.41 -13.16 10.93
N LEU A 264 -14.05 -14.37 10.47
CA LEU A 264 -12.67 -14.69 10.08
C LEU A 264 -12.18 -13.83 8.92
N VAL A 265 -13.02 -13.62 7.89
CA VAL A 265 -12.67 -12.74 6.76
C VAL A 265 -12.40 -11.32 7.24
N LEU A 266 -13.24 -10.79 8.13
CA LEU A 266 -13.05 -9.44 8.68
C LEU A 266 -11.79 -9.33 9.55
N ILE A 267 -11.56 -10.30 10.45
CA ILE A 267 -10.41 -10.31 11.36
C ILE A 267 -9.11 -10.42 10.56
N TRP A 268 -9.01 -11.38 9.63
CA TRP A 268 -7.81 -11.54 8.82
C TRP A 268 -7.60 -10.36 7.87
N SER A 269 -8.67 -9.74 7.37
CA SER A 269 -8.57 -8.50 6.59
C SER A 269 -7.95 -7.39 7.43
N ALA A 270 -8.43 -7.16 8.66
CA ALA A 270 -7.89 -6.13 9.54
C ALA A 270 -6.40 -6.36 9.87
N ILE A 271 -6.02 -7.61 10.15
CA ILE A 271 -4.62 -7.97 10.43
C ILE A 271 -3.74 -7.74 9.20
N THR A 272 -4.15 -8.28 8.04
CA THR A 272 -3.35 -8.22 6.80
C THR A 272 -3.25 -6.79 6.27
N PHE A 273 -4.32 -5.99 6.30
CA PHE A 273 -4.23 -4.56 5.98
C PHE A 273 -3.26 -3.83 6.91
N GLN A 274 -3.37 -4.01 8.23
CA GLN A 274 -2.50 -3.31 9.16
C GLN A 274 -1.02 -3.68 8.97
N VAL A 275 -0.72 -4.97 8.77
CA VAL A 275 0.64 -5.44 8.51
C VAL A 275 1.17 -4.88 7.18
N GLY A 276 0.33 -4.86 6.13
CA GLY A 276 0.68 -4.32 4.83
C GLY A 276 1.00 -2.82 4.87
N VAL A 277 0.13 -2.02 5.49
CA VAL A 277 0.33 -0.57 5.61
C VAL A 277 1.53 -0.27 6.50
N LEU A 278 1.73 -0.98 7.61
CA LEU A 278 2.93 -0.84 8.44
C LEU A 278 4.22 -1.16 7.64
N GLY A 279 4.21 -2.24 6.86
CA GLY A 279 5.31 -2.61 5.97
C GLY A 279 5.62 -1.51 4.94
N GLY A 280 4.58 -0.96 4.29
CA GLY A 280 4.71 0.16 3.36
C GLY A 280 5.30 1.41 4.03
N THR A 281 4.77 1.82 5.16
CA THR A 281 5.26 2.97 5.95
C THR A 281 6.71 2.78 6.39
N ALA A 282 7.10 1.55 6.76
CA ALA A 282 8.48 1.21 7.10
C ALA A 282 9.41 1.30 5.89
N VAL A 283 9.00 0.84 4.70
CA VAL A 283 9.78 1.00 3.46
C VAL A 283 9.98 2.49 3.13
N ILE A 284 8.93 3.30 3.23
CA ILE A 284 9.01 4.75 2.98
C ILE A 284 10.06 5.40 3.88
N PHE A 285 10.05 5.05 5.17
CA PHE A 285 11.01 5.55 6.13
C PHE A 285 12.45 5.09 5.84
N LEU A 286 12.65 3.79 5.57
CA LEU A 286 13.97 3.19 5.40
C LEU A 286 14.60 3.56 4.05
N ALA A 287 13.78 3.70 3.01
CA ALA A 287 14.19 3.95 1.64
C ALA A 287 13.54 5.24 1.10
N SER A 288 12.43 5.12 0.37
CA SER A 288 11.74 6.25 -0.26
C SER A 288 10.32 5.89 -0.73
N THR A 289 9.53 6.91 -1.06
CA THR A 289 8.23 6.79 -1.73
C THR A 289 8.34 6.04 -3.05
N LEU A 290 9.43 6.24 -3.80
CA LEU A 290 9.66 5.55 -5.07
C LEU A 290 9.76 4.04 -4.85
N LEU A 291 10.61 3.59 -3.91
CA LEU A 291 10.76 2.16 -3.64
C LEU A 291 9.44 1.56 -3.12
N ALA A 292 8.72 2.27 -2.24
CA ALA A 292 7.42 1.83 -1.77
C ALA A 292 6.41 1.69 -2.92
N GLY A 293 6.32 2.68 -3.82
CA GLY A 293 5.45 2.61 -5.00
C GLY A 293 5.78 1.43 -5.92
N VAL A 294 7.06 1.12 -6.09
CA VAL A 294 7.52 -0.03 -6.91
C VAL A 294 7.12 -1.34 -6.28
N LEU A 295 7.34 -1.51 -4.98
CA LEU A 295 6.94 -2.71 -4.27
C LEU A 295 5.42 -2.85 -4.24
N ASN A 296 4.69 -1.73 -4.23
CA ASN A 296 3.24 -1.73 -4.34
C ASN A 296 2.78 -2.24 -5.71
N ALA A 297 3.45 -1.85 -6.79
CA ALA A 297 3.20 -2.43 -8.11
C ALA A 297 3.70 -3.89 -8.22
N ALA A 298 4.78 -4.26 -7.53
CA ALA A 298 5.31 -5.62 -7.51
C ALA A 298 4.38 -6.65 -6.85
N ARG A 299 3.46 -6.19 -5.99
CA ARG A 299 2.42 -7.06 -5.41
C ARG A 299 1.34 -7.45 -6.42
N THR A 300 1.21 -6.70 -7.51
CA THR A 300 0.15 -6.90 -8.52
C THR A 300 0.20 -8.32 -9.11
N PRO A 301 1.33 -8.85 -9.60
CA PRO A 301 1.37 -10.21 -10.11
C PRO A 301 0.96 -11.27 -9.09
N ILE A 302 1.41 -11.13 -7.85
CA ILE A 302 1.05 -12.04 -6.74
C ILE A 302 -0.47 -12.02 -6.53
N THR A 303 -1.05 -10.82 -6.53
CA THR A 303 -2.48 -10.60 -6.31
C THR A 303 -3.32 -11.13 -7.47
N SER A 304 -2.92 -10.88 -8.72
CA SER A 304 -3.60 -11.39 -9.92
C SER A 304 -3.58 -12.91 -9.99
N ILE A 305 -2.42 -13.53 -9.78
CA ILE A 305 -2.28 -14.99 -9.78
C ILE A 305 -3.10 -15.60 -8.65
N GLY A 306 -3.03 -15.01 -7.46
CA GLY A 306 -3.84 -15.43 -6.30
C GLY A 306 -5.35 -15.32 -6.55
N GLY A 307 -5.81 -14.25 -7.21
CA GLY A 307 -7.21 -14.07 -7.60
C GLY A 307 -7.68 -15.14 -8.59
N VAL A 308 -6.88 -15.45 -9.61
CA VAL A 308 -7.20 -16.52 -10.58
C VAL A 308 -7.23 -17.88 -9.90
N TRP A 309 -6.26 -18.19 -9.05
CA TRP A 309 -6.16 -19.51 -8.41
C TRP A 309 -7.19 -19.75 -7.30
N LEU A 310 -7.44 -18.77 -6.44
CA LEU A 310 -8.35 -18.91 -5.29
C LEU A 310 -9.79 -18.56 -5.61
N LEU A 311 -10.02 -17.49 -6.38
CA LEU A 311 -11.36 -16.95 -6.65
C LEU A 311 -11.87 -17.31 -8.04
N HIS A 312 -11.07 -18.01 -8.84
CA HIS A 312 -11.40 -18.35 -10.23
C HIS A 312 -11.74 -17.10 -11.05
N ASP A 313 -11.01 -16.01 -10.80
CA ASP A 313 -11.18 -14.75 -11.53
C ASP A 313 -10.94 -14.96 -13.04
N PRO A 314 -11.75 -14.32 -13.91
CA PRO A 314 -11.57 -14.42 -15.35
C PRO A 314 -10.27 -13.71 -15.76
N MET A 315 -9.53 -14.35 -16.67
CA MET A 315 -8.22 -13.89 -17.12
C MET A 315 -8.15 -13.88 -18.65
N SER A 316 -8.51 -12.74 -19.24
CA SER A 316 -8.43 -12.49 -20.68
C SER A 316 -6.97 -12.47 -21.19
N GLY A 317 -6.79 -12.60 -22.50
CA GLY A 317 -5.48 -12.42 -23.14
C GLY A 317 -4.88 -11.03 -22.89
N PHE A 318 -5.72 -9.99 -22.82
CA PHE A 318 -5.29 -8.62 -22.50
C PHE A 318 -4.82 -8.49 -21.05
N LYS A 319 -5.48 -9.15 -20.09
CA LYS A 319 -5.02 -9.20 -18.70
C LYS A 319 -3.69 -9.94 -18.56
N ILE A 320 -3.51 -11.05 -19.28
CA ILE A 320 -2.24 -11.79 -19.28
C ILE A 320 -1.13 -10.91 -19.85
N LEU A 321 -1.39 -10.24 -20.98
CA LEU A 321 -0.43 -9.32 -21.58
C LEU A 321 -0.08 -8.17 -20.62
N SER A 322 -1.08 -7.55 -20.00
CA SER A 322 -0.90 -6.49 -19.02
C SER A 322 -0.10 -6.94 -17.79
N LEU A 323 -0.35 -8.16 -17.31
CA LEU A 323 0.41 -8.79 -16.23
C LEU A 323 1.89 -8.96 -16.60
N ILE A 324 2.19 -9.48 -17.80
CA ILE A 324 3.56 -9.66 -18.30
C ILE A 324 4.27 -8.30 -18.41
N ILE A 325 3.58 -7.30 -18.97
CA ILE A 325 4.10 -5.94 -19.11
C ILE A 325 4.37 -5.32 -17.73
N THR A 326 3.49 -5.53 -16.75
CA THR A 326 3.69 -5.05 -15.37
C THR A 326 4.92 -5.69 -14.71
N ILE A 327 5.13 -7.00 -14.91
CA ILE A 327 6.34 -7.71 -14.43
C ILE A 327 7.60 -7.13 -15.09
N TRP A 328 7.56 -6.84 -16.39
CA TRP A 328 8.68 -6.22 -17.09
C TRP A 328 8.95 -4.79 -16.61
N GLY A 329 7.90 -3.98 -16.39
CA GLY A 329 8.04 -2.62 -15.85
C GLY A 329 8.74 -2.63 -14.50
N PHE A 330 8.37 -3.58 -13.63
CA PHE A 330 9.03 -3.81 -12.35
C PHE A 330 10.49 -4.28 -12.50
N GLY A 331 10.75 -5.28 -13.35
CA GLY A 331 12.10 -5.80 -13.57
C GLY A 331 13.05 -4.72 -14.10
N SER A 332 12.54 -3.86 -14.99
CA SER A 332 13.28 -2.70 -15.52
C SER A 332 13.64 -1.71 -14.42
N PHE A 333 12.74 -1.49 -13.46
CA PHE A 333 12.99 -0.63 -12.30
C PHE A 333 14.13 -1.14 -11.43
N ILE A 334 14.06 -2.42 -11.02
CA ILE A 334 15.07 -3.03 -10.14
C ILE A 334 16.44 -3.02 -10.80
N TYR A 335 16.51 -3.32 -12.10
CA TYR A 335 17.78 -3.40 -12.80
C TYR A 335 18.49 -2.03 -12.93
N GLY A 336 17.73 -0.94 -13.01
CA GLY A 336 18.29 0.41 -13.21
C GLY A 336 18.41 1.27 -11.95
N SER A 337 18.09 0.73 -10.77
CA SER A 337 18.18 1.41 -9.47
C SER A 337 19.37 0.93 -8.66
#